data_AF-A0A6J4YG14-F1
#
_entry.id   AF-A0A6J4YG14-F1
#
_cell.length_a   1.000
_cell.length_b   1.000
_cell.length_c   1.000
_cell.angle_alpha   90.00
_cell.angle_beta   90.00
_cell.angle_gamma   90.00
#
_symmetry.space_group_name_H-M   'P 1'
#
loop_
_entity.id
_entity.type
_entity.pdbx_description
1 polymer ?
#
loop_
_entity_poly.entity_id
_entity_poly.type
_entity_poly.pdbx_seq_one_letter_code
_entity_poly.pdbx_strand_id
1 'polypeptide(L)'
;MAQSIAAPQVYLSNLGLFETVNAVASAGYLAIPGKHVMGSLLDFGTAIWGGFFFTFTIGAGVTLGAMAAGWLWTRLFLRQKSGLVFWGFIWAAFLFMVNSNGFGLIPTLYFVIIAPVIFALTALRESRQLKTENRFRRWIHIAPLPLLAVLWFTQFDNAMFLDLRDNLLLSNDYGRKFSNFYYTYTLYPAEVFKAQSQKTIKTASIENVQSRSLKPQISRELLANDYLPLSETAQVDLVIRQNKDQLVFQADDRQVFQTPTRQFLNDAPGVLRRFSEACDRHAIFRQLTFLSLLIGFPITLYLIAHAALYYPGYLVMGRRPAALTASILCFLIGCLVLFYFQSNRSRSIDSRNIAESLASEYWQARVAALKLIAQKKLDIADYKSYPVIKGDRLSQERYWLVEALAYSRQPENMAVLLEYLKDPNLNVRATALYSIGRLGNPRAIQPILSSVANSQSWYEQMYAYKALRSLGWKQTKSH
;
A
#
# COMPACT_ATOMS: atom_id res chain seq x y z
N MET A 1 -9.74 -16.82 -10.86
CA MET A 1 -9.97 -17.40 -9.52
C MET A 1 -9.61 -16.41 -8.41
N ALA A 2 -8.37 -15.90 -8.32
CA ALA A 2 -8.05 -14.91 -7.27
C ALA A 2 -8.93 -13.65 -7.36
N GLN A 3 -9.12 -13.11 -8.57
CA GLN A 3 -9.92 -11.89 -8.77
C GLN A 3 -11.40 -12.04 -8.40
N SER A 4 -11.98 -13.24 -8.53
CA SER A 4 -13.37 -13.49 -8.13
C SER A 4 -13.55 -13.51 -6.61
N ILE A 5 -12.46 -13.59 -5.84
CA ILE A 5 -12.46 -13.40 -4.37
C ILE A 5 -12.12 -11.94 -4.06
N ALA A 6 -11.09 -11.40 -4.72
CA ALA A 6 -10.54 -10.07 -4.45
C ALA A 6 -11.53 -8.92 -4.72
N ALA A 7 -12.25 -8.94 -5.85
CA ALA A 7 -13.17 -7.85 -6.18
C ALA A 7 -14.36 -7.77 -5.20
N PRO A 8 -15.07 -8.88 -4.87
CA PRO A 8 -16.09 -8.85 -3.82
C PRO A 8 -15.53 -8.45 -2.45
N GLN A 9 -14.33 -8.90 -2.09
CA GLN A 9 -13.66 -8.51 -0.85
C GLN A 9 -13.49 -6.98 -0.74
N VAL A 10 -12.96 -6.34 -1.79
CA VAL A 10 -12.80 -4.89 -1.82
C VAL A 10 -14.17 -4.19 -1.82
N TYR A 11 -15.14 -4.72 -2.56
CA TYR A 11 -16.47 -4.13 -2.64
C TYR A 11 -17.18 -4.12 -1.27
N LEU A 12 -17.18 -5.24 -0.55
CA LEU A 12 -17.77 -5.33 0.79
C LEU A 12 -17.08 -4.38 1.79
N SER A 13 -15.75 -4.26 1.71
CA SER A 13 -15.01 -3.27 2.52
C SER A 13 -15.38 -1.84 2.16
N ASN A 14 -15.58 -1.54 0.88
CA ASN A 14 -15.97 -0.21 0.44
C ASN A 14 -17.39 0.15 0.92
N LEU A 15 -18.32 -0.80 0.93
CA LEU A 15 -19.68 -0.59 1.48
C LEU A 15 -19.62 -0.23 2.97
N GLY A 16 -18.86 -0.99 3.78
CA GLY A 16 -18.69 -0.66 5.20
C GLY A 16 -17.99 0.68 5.43
N LEU A 17 -16.99 1.03 4.60
CA LEU A 17 -16.36 2.34 4.65
C LEU A 17 -17.34 3.46 4.25
N PHE A 18 -18.20 3.23 3.25
CA PHE A 18 -19.22 4.18 2.82
C PHE A 18 -20.18 4.51 3.97
N GLU A 19 -20.68 3.50 4.68
CA GLU A 19 -21.53 3.69 5.86
C GLU A 19 -20.81 4.48 6.95
N THR A 20 -19.56 4.13 7.24
CA THR A 20 -18.71 4.81 8.24
C THR A 20 -18.51 6.28 7.89
N VAL A 21 -18.11 6.57 6.65
CA VAL A 21 -17.86 7.92 6.15
C VAL A 21 -19.14 8.75 6.15
N ASN A 22 -20.27 8.15 5.77
CA ASN A 22 -21.56 8.81 5.78
C ASN A 22 -21.99 9.17 7.21
N ALA A 23 -21.86 8.24 8.17
CA ALA A 23 -22.15 8.51 9.58
C ALA A 23 -21.26 9.61 10.17
N VAL A 24 -19.97 9.61 9.83
CA VAL A 24 -19.02 10.66 10.22
C VAL A 24 -19.42 12.01 9.63
N ALA A 25 -19.75 12.07 8.33
CA ALA A 25 -20.21 13.30 7.67
C ALA A 25 -21.52 13.82 8.28
N SER A 26 -22.49 12.94 8.54
CA SER A 26 -23.77 13.29 9.18
C SER A 26 -23.59 13.82 10.61
N ALA A 27 -22.55 13.38 11.32
CA ALA A 27 -22.20 13.89 12.64
C ALA A 27 -21.47 15.25 12.62
N GLY A 28 -21.24 15.84 11.43
CA GLY A 28 -20.56 17.12 11.24
C GLY A 28 -19.03 17.02 11.23
N TYR A 29 -18.47 15.82 11.17
CA TYR A 29 -17.03 15.62 11.13
C TYR A 29 -16.50 15.68 9.68
N LEU A 30 -15.21 15.95 9.52
CA LEU A 30 -14.53 15.91 8.23
C LEU A 30 -14.33 14.44 7.83
N ALA A 31 -15.21 13.95 6.98
CA ALA A 31 -15.16 12.58 6.49
C ALA A 31 -14.11 12.42 5.37
N ILE A 32 -13.33 11.34 5.43
CA ILE A 32 -12.31 11.00 4.45
C ILE A 32 -12.42 9.50 4.15
N PRO A 33 -12.69 9.09 2.90
CA PRO A 33 -12.86 9.93 1.70
C PRO A 33 -14.06 10.91 1.79
N GLY A 34 -13.89 12.12 1.26
CA GLY A 34 -14.91 13.17 1.25
C GLY A 34 -15.96 12.96 0.15
N LYS A 35 -16.97 13.83 0.09
CA LYS A 35 -18.17 13.70 -0.78
C LYS A 35 -17.85 13.44 -2.26
N HIS A 36 -16.80 14.04 -2.82
CA HIS A 36 -16.40 13.85 -4.23
C HIS A 36 -15.85 12.46 -4.55
N VAL A 37 -15.38 11.73 -3.54
CA VAL A 37 -14.81 10.38 -3.67
C VAL A 37 -15.76 9.34 -3.09
N MET A 38 -16.58 9.69 -2.10
CA MET A 38 -17.48 8.77 -1.41
C MET A 38 -18.35 7.94 -2.37
N GLY A 39 -18.81 8.52 -3.48
CA GLY A 39 -19.59 7.80 -4.49
C GLY A 39 -18.85 6.65 -5.17
N SER A 40 -17.53 6.73 -5.37
CA SER A 40 -16.75 5.65 -5.99
C SER A 40 -16.57 4.43 -5.10
N LEU A 41 -16.87 4.53 -3.79
CA LEU A 41 -16.91 3.37 -2.90
C LEU A 41 -18.02 2.38 -3.30
N LEU A 42 -19.14 2.89 -3.83
CA LEU A 42 -20.27 2.08 -4.27
C LEU A 42 -20.08 1.48 -5.68
N ASP A 43 -19.06 1.93 -6.41
CA ASP A 43 -18.77 1.44 -7.75
C ASP A 43 -18.05 0.09 -7.72
N PHE A 44 -18.65 -0.92 -8.36
CA PHE A 44 -18.04 -2.24 -8.48
C PHE A 44 -16.78 -2.23 -9.36
N GLY A 45 -16.70 -1.34 -10.35
CA GLY A 45 -15.51 -1.19 -11.20
C GLY A 45 -14.27 -0.81 -10.38
N THR A 46 -14.44 0.11 -9.44
CA THR A 46 -13.42 0.51 -8.47
C THR A 46 -12.96 -0.66 -7.60
N ALA A 47 -13.89 -1.53 -7.19
CA ALA A 47 -13.55 -2.76 -6.46
C ALA A 47 -12.79 -3.79 -7.31
N ILE A 48 -13.09 -3.90 -8.61
CA ILE A 48 -12.31 -4.74 -9.54
C ILE A 48 -10.87 -4.23 -9.63
N TRP A 49 -10.67 -2.94 -9.88
CA TRP A 49 -9.32 -2.37 -10.00
C TRP A 49 -8.55 -2.43 -8.68
N GLY A 50 -9.20 -2.20 -7.54
CA GLY A 50 -8.62 -2.45 -6.23
C GLY A 50 -8.26 -3.92 -6.01
N GLY A 51 -9.13 -4.85 -6.44
CA GLY A 51 -8.94 -6.29 -6.31
C GLY A 51 -7.70 -6.83 -7.03
N PHE A 52 -7.22 -6.14 -8.08
CA PHE A 52 -5.96 -6.50 -8.75
C PHE A 52 -4.78 -6.51 -7.78
N PHE A 53 -4.78 -5.66 -6.77
CA PHE A 53 -3.77 -5.71 -5.72
C PHE A 53 -3.70 -7.10 -5.09
N PHE A 54 -4.81 -7.65 -4.60
CA PHE A 54 -4.81 -8.98 -3.99
C PHE A 54 -4.57 -10.10 -5.00
N THR A 55 -5.07 -9.97 -6.23
CA THR A 55 -4.83 -10.94 -7.30
C THR A 55 -3.35 -11.10 -7.62
N PHE A 56 -2.62 -9.99 -7.76
CA PHE A 56 -1.19 -10.00 -8.09
C PHE A 56 -0.27 -10.09 -6.87
N THR A 57 -0.82 -10.11 -5.66
CA THR A 57 -0.06 -10.32 -4.42
C THR A 57 -0.41 -11.68 -3.82
N ILE A 58 -1.28 -11.75 -2.81
CA ILE A 58 -1.58 -13.00 -2.10
C ILE A 58 -2.18 -14.07 -3.02
N GLY A 59 -3.01 -13.68 -4.00
CA GLY A 59 -3.53 -14.60 -5.01
C GLY A 59 -2.43 -15.26 -5.84
N ALA A 60 -1.47 -14.45 -6.32
CA ALA A 60 -0.29 -14.92 -7.02
C ALA A 60 0.60 -15.79 -6.12
N GLY A 61 0.86 -15.37 -4.88
CA GLY A 61 1.67 -16.11 -3.91
C GLY A 61 1.10 -17.49 -3.60
N VAL A 62 -0.20 -17.58 -3.28
CA VAL A 62 -0.89 -18.85 -3.03
C VAL A 62 -0.88 -19.74 -4.28
N THR A 63 -1.09 -19.16 -5.47
CA THR A 63 -1.03 -19.89 -6.74
C THR A 63 0.36 -20.49 -6.96
N LEU A 64 1.41 -19.68 -6.85
CA LEU A 64 2.80 -20.13 -7.04
C LEU A 64 3.21 -21.18 -6.00
N GLY A 65 2.84 -20.97 -4.73
CA GLY A 65 3.09 -21.95 -3.66
C GLY A 65 2.39 -23.29 -3.91
N ALA A 66 1.13 -23.26 -4.32
CA ALA A 66 0.37 -24.47 -4.66
C ALA A 66 0.92 -25.19 -5.90
N MET A 67 1.34 -24.43 -6.93
CA MET A 67 2.02 -25.00 -8.10
C MET A 67 3.33 -25.68 -7.70
N ALA A 68 4.16 -25.02 -6.88
CA ALA A 68 5.41 -25.59 -6.39
C ALA A 68 5.17 -26.86 -5.57
N ALA A 69 4.21 -26.85 -4.66
CA ALA A 69 3.84 -28.02 -3.85
C ALA A 69 3.38 -29.20 -4.73
N GLY A 70 2.49 -28.96 -5.71
CA GLY A 70 2.02 -30.01 -6.62
C GLY A 70 3.13 -30.57 -7.51
N TRP A 71 4.03 -29.70 -7.97
CA TRP A 71 5.21 -30.11 -8.73
C TRP A 71 6.17 -30.95 -7.88
N LEU A 72 6.49 -30.51 -6.66
CA LEU A 72 7.36 -31.24 -5.73
C LEU A 72 6.76 -32.60 -5.34
N TRP A 73 5.45 -32.66 -5.10
CA TRP A 73 4.76 -33.91 -4.79
C TRP A 73 4.85 -34.93 -5.94
N THR A 74 4.63 -34.49 -7.17
CA THR A 74 4.69 -35.39 -8.33
C THR A 74 6.11 -35.84 -8.68
N ARG A 75 7.12 -35.00 -8.44
CA ARG A 75 8.50 -35.26 -8.87
C ARG A 75 9.42 -35.81 -7.78
N LEU A 76 9.39 -35.24 -6.58
CA LEU A 76 10.25 -35.66 -5.47
C LEU A 76 9.62 -36.75 -4.63
N PHE A 77 8.33 -36.60 -4.31
CA PHE A 77 7.60 -37.60 -3.54
C PHE A 77 6.99 -38.70 -4.42
N LEU A 78 7.18 -38.66 -5.73
CA LEU A 78 6.72 -39.67 -6.69
C LEU A 78 5.24 -40.04 -6.50
N ARG A 79 4.39 -39.05 -6.15
CA ARG A 79 2.96 -39.21 -5.85
C ARG A 79 2.65 -40.15 -4.67
N GLN A 80 3.60 -40.41 -3.79
CA GLN A 80 3.35 -41.16 -2.58
C GLN A 80 2.36 -40.43 -1.67
N LYS A 81 1.52 -41.21 -0.98
CA LYS A 81 0.50 -40.71 -0.05
C LYS A 81 1.14 -39.90 1.09
N SER A 82 2.32 -40.29 1.56
CA SER A 82 3.11 -39.58 2.58
C SER A 82 3.40 -38.12 2.18
N GLY A 83 3.78 -37.88 0.92
CA GLY A 83 4.01 -36.53 0.41
C GLY A 83 2.73 -35.69 0.34
N LEU A 84 1.58 -36.31 0.06
CA LEU A 84 0.29 -35.63 0.07
C LEU A 84 -0.12 -35.22 1.49
N VAL A 85 0.12 -36.11 2.46
CA VAL A 85 -0.07 -35.80 3.89
C VAL A 85 0.82 -34.64 4.34
N PHE A 86 2.10 -34.64 3.95
CA PHE A 86 3.04 -33.55 4.26
C PHE A 86 2.55 -32.19 3.75
N TRP A 87 2.15 -32.10 2.48
CA TRP A 87 1.61 -30.85 1.93
C TRP A 87 0.24 -30.49 2.52
N GLY A 88 -0.57 -31.49 2.88
CA GLY A 88 -1.81 -31.30 3.62
C GLY A 88 -1.58 -30.64 4.98
N PHE A 89 -0.55 -31.05 5.72
CA PHE A 89 -0.16 -30.41 6.99
C PHE A 89 0.31 -28.96 6.79
N ILE A 90 1.13 -28.68 5.78
CA ILE A 90 1.55 -27.30 5.46
C ILE A 90 0.34 -26.42 5.14
N TRP A 91 -0.59 -26.93 4.32
CA TRP A 91 -1.82 -26.20 3.98
C TRP A 91 -2.70 -25.96 5.21
N ALA A 92 -2.89 -26.97 6.06
CA ALA A 92 -3.63 -26.84 7.32
C ALA A 92 -2.96 -25.83 8.28
N ALA A 93 -1.62 -25.81 8.33
CA ALA A 93 -0.86 -24.83 9.11
C ALA A 93 -1.10 -23.40 8.61
N PHE A 94 -1.08 -23.16 7.29
CA PHE A 94 -1.43 -21.84 6.74
C PHE A 94 -2.87 -21.44 7.08
N LEU A 95 -3.83 -22.36 6.95
CA LEU A 95 -5.22 -22.11 7.32
C LEU A 95 -5.38 -21.77 8.81
N PHE A 96 -4.66 -22.46 9.69
CA PHE A 96 -4.63 -22.15 11.10
C PHE A 96 -4.02 -20.77 11.36
N MET A 97 -2.86 -20.48 10.76
CA MET A 97 -2.15 -19.20 10.94
C MET A 97 -3.00 -18.00 10.50
N VAL A 98 -3.67 -18.06 9.35
CA VAL A 98 -4.51 -16.92 8.88
C VAL A 98 -5.78 -16.71 9.70
N ASN A 99 -6.15 -17.67 10.55
CA ASN A 99 -7.31 -17.62 11.44
C ASN A 99 -6.93 -17.60 12.93
N SER A 100 -5.64 -17.44 13.28
CA SER A 100 -5.16 -17.54 14.67
C SER A 100 -5.74 -16.44 15.58
N ASN A 101 -6.04 -15.27 15.01
CA ASN A 101 -6.61 -14.12 15.71
C ASN A 101 -8.14 -14.05 15.57
N GLY A 102 -8.78 -15.18 15.24
CA GLY A 102 -10.20 -15.28 14.96
C GLY A 102 -10.48 -15.62 13.50
N PHE A 103 -11.67 -16.17 13.24
CA PHE A 103 -12.04 -16.61 11.90
C PHE A 103 -12.18 -15.42 10.94
N GLY A 104 -11.43 -15.48 9.84
CA GLY A 104 -11.50 -14.58 8.71
C GLY A 104 -11.96 -15.34 7.47
N LEU A 105 -13.21 -15.12 7.06
CA LEU A 105 -13.80 -15.78 5.88
C LEU A 105 -12.93 -15.54 4.64
N ILE A 106 -12.60 -14.28 4.34
CA ILE A 106 -11.89 -13.95 3.11
C ILE A 106 -10.47 -14.52 3.06
N PRO A 107 -9.58 -14.33 4.07
CA PRO A 107 -8.30 -15.02 4.10
C PRO A 107 -8.43 -16.53 3.87
N THR A 108 -9.41 -17.18 4.52
CA THR A 108 -9.68 -18.61 4.37
C THR A 108 -10.02 -19.00 2.93
N LEU A 109 -10.85 -18.21 2.23
CA LEU A 109 -11.25 -18.50 0.85
C LEU A 109 -10.05 -18.53 -0.12
N TYR A 110 -9.04 -17.68 0.05
CA TYR A 110 -7.83 -17.74 -0.78
C TYR A 110 -7.15 -19.11 -0.69
N PHE A 111 -7.00 -19.64 0.53
CA PHE A 111 -6.32 -20.92 0.74
C PHE A 111 -7.20 -22.14 0.45
N VAL A 112 -8.51 -22.06 0.66
CA VAL A 112 -9.43 -23.19 0.42
C VAL A 112 -9.81 -23.33 -1.05
N ILE A 113 -9.94 -22.22 -1.79
CA ILE A 113 -10.36 -22.27 -3.20
C ILE A 113 -9.14 -22.39 -4.12
N ILE A 114 -8.15 -21.50 -3.97
CA ILE A 114 -7.06 -21.40 -4.95
C ILE A 114 -6.09 -22.57 -4.79
N ALA A 115 -5.62 -22.84 -3.57
CA ALA A 115 -4.52 -23.80 -3.37
C ALA A 115 -4.88 -25.24 -3.81
N PRO A 116 -6.02 -25.83 -3.42
CA PRO A 116 -6.33 -27.22 -3.79
C PRO A 116 -6.55 -27.38 -5.29
N VAL A 117 -7.26 -26.44 -5.92
CA VAL A 117 -7.51 -26.47 -7.37
C VAL A 117 -6.20 -26.38 -8.14
N ILE A 118 -5.32 -25.44 -7.77
CA ILE A 118 -4.04 -25.25 -8.46
C ILE A 118 -3.08 -26.42 -8.21
N PHE A 119 -3.04 -26.96 -6.99
CA PHE A 119 -2.28 -28.16 -6.67
C PHE A 119 -2.74 -29.34 -7.54
N ALA A 120 -4.05 -29.59 -7.62
CA ALA A 120 -4.63 -30.67 -8.40
C ALA A 120 -4.37 -30.50 -9.90
N LEU A 121 -4.61 -29.31 -10.46
CA LEU A 121 -4.33 -29.00 -11.87
C LEU A 121 -2.85 -29.20 -12.22
N THR A 122 -1.95 -28.77 -11.33
CA THR A 122 -0.50 -28.95 -11.51
C THR A 122 -0.14 -30.44 -11.50
N ALA A 123 -0.67 -31.19 -10.53
CA ALA A 123 -0.44 -32.62 -10.45
C ALA A 123 -0.96 -33.37 -11.70
N LEU A 124 -2.17 -33.03 -12.18
CA LEU A 124 -2.78 -33.61 -13.38
C LEU A 124 -1.96 -33.30 -14.65
N ARG A 125 -1.46 -32.06 -14.78
CA ARG A 125 -0.60 -31.67 -15.91
C ARG A 125 0.69 -32.50 -15.95
N GLU A 126 1.34 -32.68 -14.81
CA GLU A 126 2.61 -33.42 -14.73
C GLU A 126 2.45 -34.92 -15.04
N SER A 127 1.29 -35.54 -14.76
CA SER A 127 1.01 -36.94 -15.19
C SER A 127 1.12 -37.14 -16.69
N ARG A 128 0.74 -36.13 -17.48
CA ARG A 128 0.71 -36.22 -18.94
C ARG A 128 2.10 -36.04 -19.57
N GLN A 129 3.07 -35.49 -18.83
CA GLN A 129 4.42 -35.15 -19.30
C GLN A 129 5.52 -36.13 -18.85
N LEU A 130 5.16 -37.33 -18.39
CA LEU A 130 6.13 -38.34 -17.94
C LEU A 130 6.93 -39.03 -19.07
N LYS A 131 6.71 -38.67 -20.35
CA LYS A 131 7.52 -39.18 -21.48
C LYS A 131 8.63 -38.20 -21.87
N THR A 132 9.87 -38.60 -21.57
CA THR A 132 11.10 -38.34 -22.33
C THR A 132 11.46 -36.87 -22.65
N GLU A 133 11.44 -35.96 -21.67
CA GLU A 133 12.12 -34.67 -21.82
C GLU A 133 13.37 -34.56 -20.94
N ASN A 134 14.51 -34.31 -21.60
CA ASN A 134 15.84 -34.18 -21.01
C ASN A 134 15.84 -33.11 -19.90
N ARG A 135 16.18 -33.50 -18.66
CA ARG A 135 16.12 -32.65 -17.45
C ARG A 135 16.90 -31.35 -17.61
N PHE A 136 18.03 -31.37 -18.30
CA PHE A 136 18.87 -30.21 -18.55
C PHE A 136 18.16 -29.09 -19.34
N ARG A 137 17.27 -29.44 -20.26
CA ARG A 137 16.59 -28.45 -21.13
C ARG A 137 15.50 -27.65 -20.41
N ARG A 138 14.91 -28.19 -19.34
CA ARG A 138 13.93 -27.47 -18.51
C ARG A 138 14.55 -26.34 -17.70
N TRP A 139 15.82 -26.50 -17.29
CA TRP A 139 16.55 -25.46 -16.59
C TRP A 139 16.73 -24.20 -17.43
N ILE A 140 16.83 -24.31 -18.76
CA ILE A 140 16.98 -23.16 -19.66
C ILE A 140 15.80 -22.18 -19.55
N HIS A 141 14.58 -22.69 -19.31
CA HIS A 141 13.39 -21.83 -19.20
C HIS A 141 13.20 -21.21 -17.82
N ILE A 142 13.76 -21.84 -16.78
CA ILE A 142 13.65 -21.42 -15.38
C ILE A 142 14.84 -20.55 -14.98
N ALA A 143 16.03 -20.81 -15.52
CA ALA A 143 17.29 -20.15 -15.17
C ALA A 143 17.28 -18.61 -15.29
N PRO A 144 16.58 -17.97 -16.25
CA PRO A 144 16.49 -16.52 -16.29
C PRO A 144 15.94 -15.91 -14.99
N LEU A 145 15.01 -16.59 -14.31
CA LEU A 145 14.36 -16.08 -13.12
C LEU A 145 15.32 -15.89 -11.92
N PRO A 146 16.07 -16.91 -11.45
CA PRO A 146 17.04 -16.73 -10.39
C PRO A 146 18.23 -15.85 -10.83
N LEU A 147 18.64 -15.89 -12.11
CA LEU A 147 19.71 -15.02 -12.61
C LEU A 147 19.31 -13.54 -12.53
N LEU A 148 18.12 -13.20 -13.03
CA LEU A 148 17.57 -11.85 -12.90
C LEU A 148 17.37 -11.49 -11.42
N ALA A 149 16.86 -12.40 -10.59
CA ALA A 149 16.70 -12.14 -9.17
C ALA A 149 18.04 -11.78 -8.50
N VAL A 150 19.11 -12.54 -8.76
CA VAL A 150 20.46 -12.23 -8.25
C VAL A 150 20.96 -10.89 -8.79
N LEU A 151 20.85 -10.65 -10.10
CA LEU A 151 21.28 -9.39 -10.72
C LEU A 151 20.58 -8.18 -10.09
N TRP A 152 19.26 -8.24 -9.96
CA TRP A 152 18.48 -7.16 -9.33
C TRP A 152 18.75 -7.05 -7.82
N PHE A 153 18.97 -8.16 -7.11
CA PHE A 153 19.27 -8.16 -5.69
C PHE A 153 20.60 -7.46 -5.38
N THR A 154 21.62 -7.59 -6.24
CA THR A 154 22.89 -6.85 -6.06
C THR A 154 22.72 -5.32 -6.11
N GLN A 155 21.60 -4.83 -6.64
CA GLN A 155 21.29 -3.41 -6.77
C GLN A 155 20.30 -2.93 -5.71
N PHE A 156 19.87 -3.82 -4.81
CA PHE A 156 18.86 -3.51 -3.83
C PHE A 156 19.41 -2.58 -2.75
N ASP A 157 18.78 -1.42 -2.61
CA ASP A 157 19.01 -0.49 -1.51
C ASP A 157 17.71 0.22 -1.10
N ASN A 158 17.79 1.06 -0.09
CA ASN A 158 16.63 1.76 0.47
C ASN A 158 16.00 2.78 -0.50
N ALA A 159 16.71 3.23 -1.53
CA ALA A 159 16.23 4.22 -2.50
C ALA A 159 15.70 3.60 -3.80
N MET A 160 15.96 2.30 -4.03
CA MET A 160 15.66 1.59 -5.27
C MET A 160 14.21 1.77 -5.74
N PHE A 161 13.24 1.65 -4.83
CA PHE A 161 11.81 1.80 -5.19
C PHE A 161 11.49 3.21 -5.71
N LEU A 162 11.97 4.25 -5.03
CA LEU A 162 11.76 5.64 -5.44
C LEU A 162 12.48 5.92 -6.76
N ASP A 163 13.71 5.43 -6.93
CA ASP A 163 14.45 5.59 -8.19
C ASP A 163 13.76 4.85 -9.34
N LEU A 164 13.19 3.67 -9.10
CA LEU A 164 12.47 2.90 -10.11
C LEU A 164 11.22 3.65 -10.54
N ARG A 165 10.44 4.15 -9.58
CA ARG A 165 9.28 5.00 -9.86
C ARG A 165 9.69 6.24 -10.65
N ASP A 166 10.72 6.95 -10.20
CA ASP A 166 11.10 8.24 -10.79
C ASP A 166 11.66 8.08 -12.21
N ASN A 167 12.42 7.02 -12.49
CA ASN A 167 13.08 6.80 -13.78
C ASN A 167 12.29 5.93 -14.77
N LEU A 168 11.51 4.95 -14.30
CA LEU A 168 10.74 4.07 -15.18
C LEU A 168 9.28 4.46 -15.29
N LEU A 169 8.66 4.97 -14.20
CA LEU A 169 7.24 5.31 -14.22
C LEU A 169 7.02 6.77 -14.57
N LEU A 170 7.65 7.71 -13.87
CA LEU A 170 7.30 9.13 -14.03
C LEU A 170 7.95 9.80 -15.27
N SER A 171 8.98 9.18 -15.87
CA SER A 171 9.74 9.72 -17.00
C SER A 171 8.99 9.68 -18.35
N ASN A 172 7.99 8.81 -18.51
CA ASN A 172 7.26 8.60 -19.76
C ASN A 172 5.74 8.57 -19.55
N ASP A 173 4.97 8.75 -20.63
CA ASP A 173 3.50 8.85 -20.56
C ASP A 173 2.83 7.58 -20.04
N TYR A 174 3.29 6.41 -20.47
CA TYR A 174 2.71 5.13 -20.06
C TYR A 174 2.91 4.87 -18.57
N GLY A 175 4.12 5.12 -18.08
CA GLY A 175 4.44 5.01 -16.66
C GLY A 175 3.68 6.03 -15.82
N ARG A 176 3.44 7.26 -16.31
CA ARG A 176 2.59 8.25 -15.64
C ARG A 176 1.14 7.78 -15.56
N LYS A 177 0.58 7.19 -16.63
CA LYS A 177 -0.76 6.58 -16.62
C LYS A 177 -0.83 5.44 -15.61
N PHE A 178 0.19 4.58 -15.55
CA PHE A 178 0.28 3.51 -14.55
C PHE A 178 0.37 4.05 -13.12
N SER A 179 1.19 5.07 -12.88
CA SER A 179 1.29 5.74 -11.58
C SER A 179 -0.06 6.34 -11.17
N ASN A 180 -0.76 7.02 -12.08
CA ASN A 180 -2.08 7.57 -11.82
C ASN A 180 -3.08 6.46 -11.46
N PHE A 181 -3.11 5.37 -12.23
CA PHE A 181 -3.93 4.19 -11.91
C PHE A 181 -3.63 3.66 -10.50
N TYR A 182 -2.35 3.49 -10.15
CA TYR A 182 -1.94 3.01 -8.84
C TYR A 182 -2.46 3.93 -7.72
N TYR A 183 -2.19 5.24 -7.78
CA TYR A 183 -2.60 6.17 -6.71
C TYR A 183 -4.12 6.41 -6.66
N THR A 184 -4.83 6.25 -7.78
CA THR A 184 -6.28 6.26 -7.80
C THR A 184 -6.85 5.08 -7.02
N TYR A 185 -6.34 3.87 -7.22
CA TYR A 185 -6.96 2.65 -6.70
C TYR A 185 -6.27 2.04 -5.46
N THR A 186 -5.10 2.49 -5.04
CA THR A 186 -4.31 1.84 -3.96
C THR A 186 -5.00 1.84 -2.59
N LEU A 187 -5.84 2.85 -2.30
CA LEU A 187 -6.46 2.98 -0.98
C LEU A 187 -7.65 2.04 -0.75
N TYR A 188 -8.37 1.64 -1.80
CA TYR A 188 -9.49 0.69 -1.68
C TYR A 188 -9.07 -0.69 -1.15
N PRO A 189 -8.11 -1.40 -1.77
CA PRO A 189 -7.64 -2.66 -1.23
C PRO A 189 -6.82 -2.48 0.05
N ALA A 190 -6.20 -1.32 0.28
CA ALA A 190 -5.53 -1.06 1.53
C ALA A 190 -6.52 -1.02 2.70
N GLU A 191 -7.73 -0.47 2.50
CA GLU A 191 -8.73 -0.37 3.56
C GLU A 191 -9.18 -1.74 4.08
N VAL A 192 -9.36 -2.70 3.18
CA VAL A 192 -9.84 -4.07 3.46
C VAL A 192 -9.17 -4.74 4.67
N PHE A 193 -7.87 -4.53 4.83
CA PHE A 193 -7.08 -5.28 5.82
C PHE A 193 -6.30 -4.39 6.79
N LYS A 194 -6.47 -3.06 6.75
CA LYS A 194 -5.77 -2.15 7.68
C LYS A 194 -6.10 -2.52 9.12
N ALA A 195 -5.09 -2.46 9.98
CA ALA A 195 -5.36 -2.44 11.42
C ALA A 195 -6.13 -1.16 11.76
N GLN A 196 -6.93 -1.19 12.82
CA GLN A 196 -7.72 -0.03 13.24
C GLN A 196 -6.83 1.22 13.44
N SER A 197 -5.65 1.06 14.03
CA SER A 197 -4.65 2.12 14.22
C SER A 197 -4.09 2.72 12.93
N GLN A 198 -4.23 2.04 11.79
CA GLN A 198 -3.78 2.48 10.47
C GLN A 198 -4.88 3.19 9.66
N LYS A 199 -6.14 3.10 10.09
CA LYS A 199 -7.25 3.83 9.45
C LYS A 199 -7.12 5.33 9.68
N THR A 200 -7.50 6.12 8.68
CA THR A 200 -7.45 7.59 8.73
C THR A 200 -8.43 8.15 9.77
N ILE A 201 -9.64 7.60 9.81
CA ILE A 201 -10.69 7.95 10.76
C ILE A 201 -11.21 6.66 11.39
N LYS A 202 -11.55 6.73 12.68
CA LYS A 202 -12.08 5.62 13.46
C LYS A 202 -13.32 6.12 14.18
N THR A 203 -14.35 5.31 14.33
CA THR A 203 -15.59 5.73 15.01
C THR A 203 -15.67 5.14 16.41
N ALA A 204 -16.29 5.88 17.31
CA ALA A 204 -16.51 5.42 18.67
C ALA A 204 -17.90 5.81 19.21
N SER A 205 -18.45 5.00 20.10
CA SER A 205 -19.66 5.27 20.87
C SER A 205 -19.31 5.25 22.36
N ILE A 206 -19.89 6.18 23.12
CA ILE A 206 -19.71 6.28 24.58
C ILE A 206 -21.07 6.05 25.23
N GLU A 207 -21.28 4.83 25.73
CA GLU A 207 -22.57 4.33 26.21
C GLU A 207 -22.56 4.11 27.73
N ASN A 208 -23.71 4.33 28.38
CA ASN A 208 -23.94 3.98 29.78
C ASN A 208 -22.88 4.53 30.76
N VAL A 209 -22.30 5.70 30.46
CA VAL A 209 -21.36 6.39 31.35
C VAL A 209 -22.14 7.23 32.36
N GLN A 210 -22.04 6.88 33.64
CA GLN A 210 -22.87 7.42 34.72
C GLN A 210 -22.54 8.87 35.07
N SER A 211 -21.28 9.27 34.92
CA SER A 211 -20.81 10.62 35.29
C SER A 211 -20.90 11.62 34.15
N ARG A 212 -21.58 12.75 34.40
CA ARG A 212 -21.66 13.91 33.49
C ARG A 212 -20.30 14.52 33.14
N SER A 213 -19.30 14.42 34.02
CA SER A 213 -17.96 14.97 33.78
C SER A 213 -17.04 14.01 33.02
N LEU A 214 -17.30 12.71 33.07
CA LEU A 214 -16.44 11.69 32.49
C LEU A 214 -16.64 11.55 30.97
N LYS A 215 -17.88 11.62 30.48
CA LYS A 215 -18.19 11.51 29.03
C LYS A 215 -17.44 12.56 28.19
N PRO A 216 -17.36 13.85 28.57
CA PRO A 216 -16.53 14.85 27.88
C PRO A 216 -15.02 14.56 27.93
N GLN A 217 -14.50 14.02 29.03
CA GLN A 217 -13.08 13.66 29.15
C GLN A 217 -12.71 12.52 28.20
N ILE A 218 -13.51 11.46 28.18
CA ILE A 218 -13.35 10.33 27.25
C ILE A 218 -13.41 10.82 25.80
N SER A 219 -14.42 11.65 25.47
CA SER A 219 -14.58 12.24 24.14
C SER A 219 -13.35 13.03 23.69
N ARG A 220 -12.75 13.81 24.58
CA ARG A 220 -11.52 14.56 24.29
C ARG A 220 -10.34 13.65 23.96
N GLU A 221 -10.14 12.59 24.75
CA GLU A 221 -9.08 11.61 24.52
C GLU A 221 -9.28 10.83 23.22
N LEU A 222 -10.53 10.48 22.88
CA LEU A 222 -10.86 9.83 21.61
C LEU A 222 -10.53 10.75 20.41
N LEU A 223 -10.98 12.02 20.44
CA LEU A 223 -10.72 12.99 19.36
C LEU A 223 -9.22 13.31 19.20
N ALA A 224 -8.46 13.30 20.29
CA ALA A 224 -7.00 13.44 20.24
C ALA A 224 -6.33 12.28 19.49
N ASN A 225 -6.96 11.09 19.47
CA ASN A 225 -6.45 9.87 18.87
C ASN A 225 -7.22 9.43 17.59
N ASP A 226 -7.94 10.36 16.95
CA ASP A 226 -8.72 10.16 15.72
C ASP A 226 -9.86 9.13 15.84
N TYR A 227 -10.36 8.91 17.05
CA TYR A 227 -11.64 8.25 17.29
C TYR A 227 -12.74 9.30 17.40
N LEU A 228 -13.70 9.26 16.47
CA LEU A 228 -14.77 10.23 16.32
C LEU A 228 -16.01 9.74 17.07
N PRO A 229 -16.45 10.43 18.15
CA PRO A 229 -17.63 10.05 18.90
C PRO A 229 -18.92 10.26 18.09
N LEU A 230 -19.63 9.17 17.79
CA LEU A 230 -20.92 9.15 17.10
C LEU A 230 -22.07 8.91 18.09
N SER A 231 -23.32 8.93 17.60
CA SER A 231 -24.50 8.59 18.39
C SER A 231 -24.51 7.11 18.77
N GLU A 232 -25.16 6.77 19.88
CA GLU A 232 -25.27 5.40 20.41
C GLU A 232 -26.02 4.44 19.47
N THR A 233 -26.73 4.97 18.46
CA THR A 233 -27.46 4.20 17.43
C THR A 233 -26.62 3.86 16.20
N ALA A 234 -25.42 4.42 16.06
CA ALA A 234 -24.57 4.19 14.91
C ALA A 234 -23.73 2.91 15.09
N GLN A 235 -23.52 2.15 14.02
CA GLN A 235 -22.50 1.10 14.02
C GLN A 235 -21.12 1.76 14.06
N VAL A 236 -20.32 1.41 15.07
CA VAL A 236 -19.01 2.02 15.33
C VAL A 236 -17.90 0.98 15.48
N ASP A 237 -16.66 1.39 15.26
CA ASP A 237 -15.50 0.52 15.44
C ASP A 237 -15.20 0.21 16.92
N LEU A 238 -15.55 1.13 17.83
CA LEU A 238 -15.26 1.03 19.27
C LEU A 238 -16.47 1.48 20.10
N VAL A 239 -16.98 0.60 20.96
CA VAL A 239 -17.94 0.98 22.00
C VAL A 239 -17.24 1.00 23.35
N ILE A 240 -17.33 2.13 24.07
CA ILE A 240 -16.84 2.27 25.44
C ILE A 240 -18.04 2.33 26.39
N ARG A 241 -18.07 1.41 27.36
CA ARG A 241 -19.06 1.38 28.45
C ARG A 241 -18.38 1.52 29.80
N GLN A 242 -19.07 2.13 30.76
CA GLN A 242 -18.58 2.19 32.14
C GLN A 242 -19.13 1.03 32.97
N ASN A 243 -18.27 0.35 33.71
CA ASN A 243 -18.64 -0.59 34.76
C ASN A 243 -17.84 -0.28 36.02
N LYS A 244 -18.49 0.39 36.99
CA LYS A 244 -17.84 0.93 38.20
C LYS A 244 -16.66 1.85 37.82
N ASP A 245 -15.46 1.56 38.29
CA ASP A 245 -14.22 2.29 38.00
C ASP A 245 -13.46 1.79 36.76
N GLN A 246 -14.09 0.91 35.97
CA GLN A 246 -13.52 0.32 34.77
C GLN A 246 -14.26 0.82 33.52
N LEU A 247 -13.49 0.99 32.45
CA LEU A 247 -14.00 1.16 31.10
C LEU A 247 -13.89 -0.17 30.36
N VAL A 248 -15.01 -0.61 29.79
CA VAL A 248 -15.14 -1.81 28.97
C VAL A 248 -15.08 -1.40 27.51
N PHE A 249 -14.15 -2.02 26.77
CA PHE A 249 -13.93 -1.77 25.35
C PHE A 249 -14.52 -2.92 24.54
N GLN A 250 -15.44 -2.62 23.63
CA GLN A 250 -16.13 -3.60 22.80
C GLN A 250 -15.95 -3.32 21.31
N ALA A 251 -15.90 -4.39 20.52
CA ALA A 251 -15.89 -4.39 19.06
C ALA A 251 -16.82 -5.51 18.57
N ASP A 252 -17.66 -5.26 17.57
CA ASP A 252 -18.64 -6.23 17.02
C ASP A 252 -19.46 -6.94 18.13
N ASP A 253 -20.01 -6.17 19.09
CA ASP A 253 -20.75 -6.65 20.27
C ASP A 253 -19.98 -7.58 21.23
N ARG A 254 -18.69 -7.81 20.98
CA ARG A 254 -17.81 -8.61 21.84
C ARG A 254 -16.98 -7.71 22.74
N GLN A 255 -16.93 -8.04 24.02
CA GLN A 255 -15.96 -7.46 24.94
C GLN A 255 -14.54 -7.91 24.57
N VAL A 256 -13.68 -6.92 24.28
CA VAL A 256 -12.27 -7.16 23.94
C VAL A 256 -11.44 -7.17 25.22
N PHE A 257 -11.52 -6.11 26.02
CA PHE A 257 -10.91 -6.04 27.34
C PHE A 257 -11.55 -4.92 28.20
N GLN A 258 -11.07 -4.79 29.44
CA GLN A 258 -11.44 -3.71 30.36
C GLN A 258 -10.19 -3.09 30.98
N THR A 259 -10.26 -1.80 31.32
CA THR A 259 -9.14 -1.06 31.94
C THR A 259 -9.67 -0.04 32.96
N PRO A 260 -8.92 0.27 34.03
CA PRO A 260 -9.30 1.33 34.95
C PRO A 260 -9.49 2.67 34.22
N THR A 261 -10.52 3.43 34.58
CA THR A 261 -10.82 4.74 33.97
C THR A 261 -9.61 5.68 34.04
N ARG A 262 -8.91 5.73 35.19
CA ARG A 262 -7.71 6.55 35.37
C ARG A 262 -6.58 6.16 34.42
N GLN A 263 -6.43 4.87 34.12
CA GLN A 263 -5.40 4.40 33.19
C GLN A 263 -5.69 4.88 31.77
N PHE A 264 -6.94 4.80 31.32
CA PHE A 264 -7.32 5.32 30.00
C PHE A 264 -7.11 6.83 29.88
N LEU A 265 -7.48 7.60 30.91
CA LEU A 265 -7.29 9.06 30.89
C LEU A 265 -5.81 9.48 30.94
N ASN A 266 -4.92 8.64 31.49
CA ASN A 266 -3.49 8.92 31.55
C ASN A 266 -2.72 8.44 30.31
N ASP A 267 -3.15 7.33 29.68
CA ASP A 267 -2.49 6.73 28.50
C ASP A 267 -3.53 6.22 27.49
N ALA A 268 -4.35 7.13 26.98
CA ALA A 268 -5.31 6.82 25.92
C ALA A 268 -4.63 6.24 24.66
N PRO A 269 -3.48 6.77 24.17
CA PRO A 269 -2.82 6.23 22.99
C PRO A 269 -2.38 4.76 23.16
N GLY A 270 -1.82 4.40 24.32
CA GLY A 270 -1.41 3.03 24.61
C GLY A 270 -2.59 2.07 24.72
N VAL A 271 -3.67 2.49 25.40
CA VAL A 271 -4.90 1.68 25.53
C VAL A 271 -5.57 1.46 24.16
N LEU A 272 -5.70 2.50 23.34
CA LEU A 272 -6.30 2.41 22.01
C LEU A 272 -5.44 1.58 21.03
N ARG A 273 -4.10 1.61 21.18
CA ARG A 273 -3.21 0.72 20.43
C ARG A 273 -3.44 -0.74 20.78
N ARG A 274 -3.51 -1.07 22.08
CA ARG A 274 -3.81 -2.43 22.54
C ARG A 274 -5.18 -2.91 22.05
N PHE A 275 -6.18 -2.03 22.07
CA PHE A 275 -7.50 -2.31 21.47
C PHE A 275 -7.37 -2.65 19.98
N SER A 276 -6.67 -1.82 19.21
CA SER A 276 -6.44 -2.08 17.79
C SER A 276 -5.74 -3.41 17.54
N GLU A 277 -4.72 -3.76 18.32
CA GLU A 277 -3.96 -5.01 18.18
C GLU A 277 -4.83 -6.23 18.49
N ALA A 278 -5.65 -6.16 19.53
CA ALA A 278 -6.56 -7.24 19.91
C ALA A 278 -7.69 -7.49 18.89
N CYS A 279 -8.10 -6.46 18.15
CA CYS A 279 -9.10 -6.57 17.09
C CYS A 279 -8.54 -6.98 15.72
N ASP A 280 -7.22 -7.06 15.56
CA ASP A 280 -6.57 -7.24 14.26
C ASP A 280 -6.54 -8.70 13.79
N ARG A 281 -7.62 -9.10 13.10
CA ARG A 281 -7.75 -10.43 12.49
C ARG A 281 -6.91 -10.61 11.23
N HIS A 282 -6.37 -9.53 10.65
CA HIS A 282 -5.71 -9.55 9.35
C HIS A 282 -4.18 -9.48 9.41
N ALA A 283 -3.58 -9.46 10.60
CA ALA A 283 -2.12 -9.33 10.77
C ALA A 283 -1.32 -10.35 9.94
N ILE A 284 -1.62 -11.64 10.08
CA ILE A 284 -0.93 -12.71 9.33
C ILE A 284 -1.25 -12.61 7.83
N PHE A 285 -2.50 -12.34 7.47
CA PHE A 285 -2.89 -12.19 6.07
C PHE A 285 -2.15 -11.03 5.39
N ARG A 286 -1.97 -9.89 6.07
CA ARG A 286 -1.15 -8.77 5.60
C ARG A 286 0.31 -9.16 5.41
N GLN A 287 0.91 -9.88 6.36
CA GLN A 287 2.29 -10.35 6.26
C GLN A 287 2.49 -11.28 5.06
N LEU A 288 1.59 -12.26 4.86
CA LEU A 288 1.64 -13.16 3.70
C LEU A 288 1.41 -12.41 2.39
N THR A 289 0.53 -11.41 2.38
CA THR A 289 0.31 -10.54 1.22
C THR A 289 1.58 -9.77 0.87
N PHE A 290 2.27 -9.21 1.86
CA PHE A 290 3.53 -8.50 1.68
C PHE A 290 4.65 -9.43 1.18
N LEU A 291 4.78 -10.63 1.76
CA LEU A 291 5.74 -11.63 1.29
C LEU A 291 5.46 -12.05 -0.16
N SER A 292 4.18 -12.20 -0.51
CA SER A 292 3.74 -12.51 -1.87
C SER A 292 3.99 -11.36 -2.84
N LEU A 293 3.89 -10.10 -2.39
CA LEU A 293 4.28 -8.93 -3.19
C LEU A 293 5.80 -8.91 -3.42
N LEU A 294 6.61 -9.27 -2.43
CA LEU A 294 8.07 -9.24 -2.55
C LEU A 294 8.61 -10.35 -3.46
N ILE A 295 8.11 -11.57 -3.29
CA ILE A 295 8.63 -12.77 -3.97
C ILE A 295 7.72 -13.20 -5.13
N GLY A 296 6.41 -13.24 -4.89
CA GLY A 296 5.44 -13.75 -5.86
C GLY A 296 5.25 -12.82 -7.06
N PHE A 297 5.13 -11.51 -6.82
CA PHE A 297 4.85 -10.55 -7.89
C PHE A 297 5.94 -10.53 -9.00
N PRO A 298 7.26 -10.48 -8.70
CA PRO A 298 8.29 -10.56 -9.75
C PRO A 298 8.22 -11.85 -10.58
N ILE A 299 7.93 -12.98 -9.93
CA ILE A 299 7.79 -14.29 -10.60
C ILE A 299 6.55 -14.27 -11.51
N THR A 300 5.42 -13.76 -11.02
CA THR A 300 4.21 -13.61 -11.83
C THR A 300 4.43 -12.68 -13.01
N LEU A 301 5.13 -11.55 -12.84
CA LEU A 301 5.47 -10.65 -13.92
C LEU A 301 6.32 -11.34 -14.99
N TYR A 302 7.33 -12.12 -14.58
CA TYR A 302 8.13 -12.94 -15.50
C TYR A 302 7.26 -13.94 -16.26
N LEU A 303 6.36 -14.66 -15.58
CA LEU A 303 5.48 -15.64 -16.23
C LEU A 303 4.52 -14.99 -17.24
N ILE A 304 3.99 -13.80 -16.93
CA ILE A 304 3.14 -13.04 -17.85
C ILE A 304 3.94 -12.58 -19.07
N ALA A 305 5.13 -12.00 -18.87
CA ALA A 305 6.00 -11.58 -19.96
C ALA A 305 6.42 -12.77 -20.83
N HIS A 306 6.77 -13.90 -20.21
CA HIS A 306 7.12 -15.13 -20.91
C HIS A 306 5.95 -15.65 -21.75
N ALA A 307 4.75 -15.70 -21.17
CA ALA A 307 3.54 -16.10 -21.89
C ALA A 307 3.23 -15.17 -23.08
N ALA A 308 3.34 -13.86 -22.88
CA ALA A 308 3.10 -12.85 -23.92
C ALA A 308 4.06 -12.99 -25.12
N LEU A 309 5.28 -13.46 -24.90
CA LEU A 309 6.26 -13.74 -25.97
C LEU A 309 6.10 -15.15 -26.54
N TYR A 310 5.78 -16.12 -25.68
CA TYR A 310 5.68 -17.53 -26.04
C TYR A 310 4.51 -17.82 -26.99
N TYR A 311 3.30 -17.33 -26.69
CA TYR A 311 2.12 -17.69 -27.48
C TYR A 311 2.17 -17.16 -28.93
N PRO A 312 2.57 -15.90 -29.20
CA PRO A 312 2.80 -15.44 -30.57
C PRO A 312 3.93 -16.22 -31.26
N GLY A 313 5.05 -16.45 -30.57
CA GLY A 313 6.15 -17.24 -31.10
C GLY A 313 5.73 -18.68 -31.44
N TYR A 314 4.86 -19.28 -30.62
CA TYR A 314 4.37 -20.64 -30.83
C TYR A 314 3.66 -20.80 -32.18
N LEU A 315 2.92 -19.77 -32.61
CA LEU A 315 2.20 -19.77 -33.89
C LEU A 315 3.15 -19.77 -35.10
N VAL A 316 4.37 -19.24 -34.94
CA VAL A 316 5.33 -19.05 -36.05
C VAL A 316 6.39 -20.15 -36.09
N MET A 317 7.00 -20.45 -34.94
CA MET A 317 8.22 -21.26 -34.84
C MET A 317 8.01 -22.55 -34.06
N GLY A 318 6.77 -22.85 -33.66
CA GLY A 318 6.42 -24.07 -32.94
C GLY A 318 6.87 -24.08 -31.47
N ARG A 319 6.49 -25.14 -30.74
CA ARG A 319 6.57 -25.20 -29.27
C ARG A 319 7.96 -24.92 -28.67
N ARG A 320 8.99 -25.59 -29.19
CA ARG A 320 10.32 -25.59 -28.56
C ARG A 320 11.10 -24.30 -28.85
N PRO A 321 11.23 -23.87 -30.12
CA PRO A 321 11.91 -22.60 -30.43
C PRO A 321 11.20 -21.42 -29.76
N ALA A 322 9.86 -21.37 -29.76
CA ALA A 322 9.11 -20.31 -29.10
C ALA A 322 9.40 -20.21 -27.60
N ALA A 323 9.46 -21.33 -26.88
CA ALA A 323 9.75 -21.33 -25.45
C ALA A 323 11.18 -20.84 -25.15
N LEU A 324 12.16 -21.23 -25.96
CA LEU A 324 13.55 -20.80 -25.81
C LEU A 324 13.69 -19.31 -26.12
N THR A 325 13.15 -18.87 -27.25
CA THR A 325 13.14 -17.46 -27.66
C THR A 325 12.47 -16.57 -26.62
N ALA A 326 11.31 -16.97 -26.10
CA ALA A 326 10.63 -16.24 -25.03
C ALA A 326 11.48 -16.12 -23.76
N SER A 327 12.15 -17.20 -23.33
CA SER A 327 13.04 -17.18 -22.17
C SER A 327 14.26 -16.27 -22.36
N ILE A 328 14.89 -16.32 -23.54
CA ILE A 328 16.03 -15.45 -23.88
C ILE A 328 15.58 -13.99 -23.92
N LEU A 329 14.46 -13.69 -24.59
CA LEU A 329 13.94 -12.34 -24.67
C LEU A 329 13.54 -11.79 -23.30
N CYS A 330 12.89 -12.58 -22.44
CA CYS A 330 12.60 -12.16 -21.06
C CYS A 330 13.88 -11.83 -20.29
N PHE A 331 14.93 -12.64 -20.43
CA PHE A 331 16.22 -12.37 -19.80
C PHE A 331 16.85 -11.07 -20.32
N LEU A 332 16.88 -10.89 -21.64
CA LEU A 332 17.42 -9.69 -22.29
C LEU A 332 16.63 -8.44 -21.91
N ILE A 333 15.29 -8.50 -21.90
CA ILE A 333 14.43 -7.40 -21.45
C ILE A 333 14.74 -7.07 -19.98
N GLY A 334 14.83 -8.08 -19.10
CA GLY A 334 15.16 -7.89 -17.69
C GLY A 334 16.53 -7.22 -17.48
N CYS A 335 17.54 -7.61 -18.27
CA CYS A 335 18.86 -7.00 -18.26
C CYS A 335 18.86 -5.58 -18.84
N LEU A 336 18.12 -5.34 -19.93
CA LEU A 336 17.95 -4.02 -20.56
C LEU A 336 17.30 -3.03 -19.59
N VAL A 337 16.22 -3.46 -18.90
CA VAL A 337 15.54 -2.64 -17.90
C VAL A 337 16.48 -2.35 -16.72
N LEU A 338 17.26 -3.34 -16.27
CA LEU A 338 18.26 -3.13 -15.21
C LEU A 338 19.36 -2.15 -15.64
N PHE A 339 19.86 -2.28 -16.88
CA PHE A 339 20.86 -1.40 -17.45
C PHE A 339 20.34 0.04 -17.61
N TYR A 340 19.11 0.19 -18.13
CA TYR A 340 18.45 1.49 -18.25
C TYR A 340 18.25 2.12 -16.87
N PHE A 341 17.78 1.33 -15.90
CA PHE A 341 17.62 1.76 -14.52
C PHE A 341 18.95 2.25 -13.94
N GLN A 342 20.03 1.46 -14.01
CA GLN A 342 21.33 1.87 -13.49
C GLN A 342 21.90 3.11 -14.20
N SER A 343 21.71 3.21 -15.51
CA SER A 343 22.22 4.34 -16.30
C SER A 343 21.52 5.66 -15.97
N ASN A 344 20.22 5.61 -15.66
CA ASN A 344 19.41 6.79 -15.35
C ASN A 344 19.22 7.04 -13.84
N ARG A 345 19.62 6.08 -13.01
CA ARG A 345 19.56 6.22 -11.56
C ARG A 345 20.31 7.47 -11.14
N SER A 346 19.70 8.25 -10.24
CA SER A 346 20.36 9.39 -9.60
C SER A 346 21.70 8.91 -9.01
N ARG A 347 22.83 9.27 -9.64
CA ARG A 347 24.16 8.93 -9.10
C ARG A 347 24.30 9.58 -7.73
N SER A 348 25.00 8.93 -6.81
CA SER A 348 25.38 9.55 -5.55
C SER A 348 26.24 10.78 -5.84
N ILE A 349 25.70 11.97 -5.60
CA ILE A 349 26.43 13.23 -5.71
C ILE A 349 27.19 13.45 -4.40
N ASP A 350 28.43 13.92 -4.48
CA ASP A 350 29.14 14.43 -3.30
C ASP A 350 28.49 15.73 -2.85
N SER A 351 28.24 15.85 -1.56
CA SER A 351 27.83 17.08 -0.86
C SER A 351 28.53 18.36 -1.33
N ARG A 352 29.79 18.30 -1.74
CA ARG A 352 30.56 19.46 -2.23
C ARG A 352 30.07 20.01 -3.57
N ASN A 353 29.39 19.17 -4.37
CA ASN A 353 29.00 19.48 -5.75
C ASN A 353 27.49 19.78 -5.89
N ILE A 354 26.78 20.03 -4.78
CA ILE A 354 25.34 20.29 -4.80
C ILE A 354 25.00 21.50 -5.68
N ALA A 355 25.70 22.63 -5.51
CA ALA A 355 25.43 23.86 -6.26
C ALA A 355 25.62 23.67 -7.78
N GLU A 356 26.71 23.02 -8.19
CA GLU A 356 26.97 22.68 -9.59
C GLU A 356 25.91 21.74 -10.16
N SER A 357 25.53 20.73 -9.38
CA SER A 357 24.51 19.74 -9.78
C SER A 357 23.12 20.35 -9.92
N LEU A 358 22.76 21.33 -9.08
CA LEU A 358 21.52 22.11 -9.21
C LEU A 358 21.54 22.99 -10.46
N ALA A 359 22.71 23.50 -10.87
CA ALA A 359 22.87 24.31 -12.08
C ALA A 359 22.96 23.48 -13.37
N SER A 360 23.07 22.15 -13.27
CA SER A 360 23.22 21.26 -14.43
C SER A 360 22.03 21.30 -15.39
N GLU A 361 22.30 21.21 -16.69
CA GLU A 361 21.27 21.04 -17.73
C GLU A 361 20.55 19.69 -17.62
N TYR A 362 21.23 18.68 -17.07
CA TYR A 362 20.67 17.34 -16.87
C TYR A 362 19.77 17.31 -15.63
N TRP A 363 18.50 16.97 -15.84
CA TRP A 363 17.51 16.90 -14.76
C TRP A 363 17.88 15.85 -13.70
N GLN A 364 18.57 14.77 -14.08
CA GLN A 364 19.02 13.73 -13.15
C GLN A 364 19.97 14.30 -12.09
N ALA A 365 20.87 15.20 -12.49
CA ALA A 365 21.81 15.86 -11.56
C ALA A 365 21.06 16.80 -10.61
N ARG A 366 20.09 17.57 -11.12
CA ARG A 366 19.26 18.46 -10.30
C ARG A 366 18.41 17.68 -9.29
N VAL A 367 17.73 16.62 -9.74
CA VAL A 367 16.94 15.73 -8.86
C VAL A 367 17.81 15.06 -7.81
N ALA A 368 18.98 14.55 -8.20
CA ALA A 368 19.91 13.93 -7.26
C ALA A 368 20.40 14.94 -6.20
N ALA A 369 20.65 16.20 -6.58
CA ALA A 369 21.02 17.26 -5.64
C ALA A 369 19.86 17.62 -4.68
N LEU A 370 18.64 17.80 -5.19
CA LEU A 370 17.45 18.04 -4.36
C LEU A 370 17.17 16.87 -3.40
N LYS A 371 17.32 15.64 -3.88
CA LYS A 371 17.21 14.42 -3.08
C LYS A 371 18.26 14.38 -1.98
N LEU A 372 19.51 14.76 -2.28
CA LEU A 372 20.58 14.83 -1.29
C LEU A 372 20.31 15.90 -0.23
N ILE A 373 19.85 17.09 -0.64
CA ILE A 373 19.42 18.17 0.27
C ILE A 373 18.34 17.67 1.22
N ALA A 374 17.30 17.01 0.71
CA ALA A 374 16.21 16.46 1.53
C ALA A 374 16.70 15.35 2.49
N GLN A 375 17.56 14.44 2.01
CA GLN A 375 18.10 13.34 2.82
C GLN A 375 19.02 13.84 3.94
N LYS A 376 19.83 14.86 3.66
CA LYS A 376 20.76 15.49 4.61
C LYS A 376 20.10 16.62 5.41
N LYS A 377 18.84 16.95 5.12
CA LYS A 377 18.07 18.03 5.74
C LYS A 377 18.80 19.38 5.66
N LEU A 378 19.44 19.64 4.52
CA LEU A 378 20.17 20.88 4.26
C LEU A 378 19.19 21.99 3.89
N ASP A 379 19.57 23.24 4.11
CA ASP A 379 18.76 24.37 3.65
C ASP A 379 19.02 24.60 2.17
N ILE A 380 18.00 24.48 1.33
CA ILE A 380 18.12 24.75 -0.11
C ILE A 380 18.54 26.19 -0.39
N ALA A 381 18.28 27.13 0.52
CA ALA A 381 18.69 28.51 0.38
C ALA A 381 20.21 28.70 0.41
N ASP A 382 20.97 27.74 0.95
CA ASP A 382 22.45 27.78 0.98
C ASP A 382 23.08 27.65 -0.43
N TYR A 383 22.31 27.21 -1.44
CA TYR A 383 22.84 26.79 -2.74
C TYR A 383 22.48 27.69 -3.93
N LYS A 384 22.41 29.01 -3.72
CA LYS A 384 21.72 29.99 -4.61
C LYS A 384 20.25 29.60 -4.81
N SER A 385 19.32 30.54 -4.64
CA SER A 385 17.88 30.23 -4.64
C SER A 385 17.47 29.43 -5.88
N TYR A 386 17.29 28.12 -5.70
CA TYR A 386 16.79 27.25 -6.75
C TYR A 386 15.36 27.70 -7.06
N PRO A 387 15.03 27.98 -8.33
CA PRO A 387 13.79 28.67 -8.65
C PRO A 387 12.57 27.82 -8.26
N VAL A 388 11.46 28.47 -7.94
CA VAL A 388 10.16 27.79 -7.85
C VAL A 388 9.80 27.27 -9.23
N ILE A 389 9.58 25.96 -9.33
CA ILE A 389 9.33 25.28 -10.60
C ILE A 389 7.84 24.93 -10.74
N LYS A 390 7.23 25.31 -11.86
CA LYS A 390 5.82 25.02 -12.20
C LYS A 390 5.72 24.30 -13.55
N GLY A 391 4.61 23.57 -13.77
CA GLY A 391 4.13 23.12 -15.09
C GLY A 391 5.07 22.25 -15.92
N ASP A 392 6.04 22.88 -16.58
CA ASP A 392 6.77 22.38 -17.75
C ASP A 392 7.95 21.47 -17.40
N ARG A 393 8.49 21.58 -16.19
CA ARG A 393 9.57 20.70 -15.72
C ARG A 393 9.05 19.36 -15.23
N LEU A 394 9.90 18.35 -15.19
CA LEU A 394 9.55 17.00 -14.74
C LEU A 394 8.93 17.01 -13.33
N SER A 395 7.89 16.20 -13.11
CA SER A 395 7.19 16.15 -11.82
C SER A 395 8.08 15.64 -10.68
N GLN A 396 9.09 14.83 -11.00
CA GLN A 396 10.11 14.34 -10.07
C GLN A 396 10.96 15.50 -9.53
N GLU A 397 11.36 16.44 -10.40
CA GLU A 397 12.13 17.63 -10.00
C GLU A 397 11.31 18.52 -9.07
N ARG A 398 10.02 18.74 -9.39
CA ARG A 398 9.10 19.49 -8.52
C ARG A 398 8.86 18.78 -7.19
N TYR A 399 8.64 17.47 -7.23
CA TYR A 399 8.45 16.63 -6.04
C TYR A 399 9.65 16.74 -5.08
N TRP A 400 10.88 16.58 -5.58
CA TRP A 400 12.08 16.66 -4.75
C TRP A 400 12.40 18.09 -4.30
N LEU A 401 12.06 19.10 -5.09
CA LEU A 401 12.13 20.51 -4.67
C LEU A 401 11.20 20.77 -3.47
N VAL A 402 9.95 20.33 -3.55
CA VAL A 402 8.97 20.46 -2.47
C VAL A 402 9.44 19.76 -1.19
N GLU A 403 9.97 18.53 -1.30
CA GLU A 403 10.53 17.81 -0.15
C GLU A 403 11.77 18.52 0.44
N ALA A 404 12.63 19.12 -0.40
CA ALA A 404 13.79 19.88 0.05
C ALA A 404 13.39 21.19 0.77
N LEU A 405 12.37 21.89 0.26
CA LEU A 405 11.82 23.11 0.88
C LEU A 405 11.25 22.85 2.29
N ALA A 406 10.86 21.62 2.61
CA ALA A 406 10.41 21.22 3.94
C ALA A 406 11.48 21.37 5.04
N TYR A 407 12.74 21.54 4.67
CA TYR A 407 13.87 21.73 5.59
C TYR A 407 14.49 23.12 5.52
N SER A 408 13.98 23.97 4.63
CA SER A 408 14.52 25.31 4.45
C SER A 408 13.96 26.28 5.49
N ARG A 409 14.79 27.20 5.97
CA ARG A 409 14.48 28.15 7.04
C ARG A 409 13.90 29.47 6.51
N GLN A 410 13.73 29.60 5.20
CA GLN A 410 13.20 30.81 4.59
C GLN A 410 11.71 31.02 4.94
N PRO A 411 11.32 32.20 5.45
CA PRO A 411 9.93 32.48 5.84
C PRO A 411 8.90 32.29 4.71
N GLU A 412 9.29 32.59 3.48
CA GLU A 412 8.49 32.51 2.26
C GLU A 412 8.18 31.08 1.82
N ASN A 413 8.87 30.06 2.34
CA ASN A 413 8.69 28.66 1.94
C ASN A 413 7.26 28.18 2.15
N MET A 414 6.59 28.65 3.19
CA MET A 414 5.19 28.29 3.43
C MET A 414 4.29 28.74 2.29
N ALA A 415 4.49 29.96 1.76
CA ALA A 415 3.72 30.45 0.63
C ALA A 415 4.00 29.61 -0.63
N VAL A 416 5.27 29.29 -0.89
CA VAL A 416 5.69 28.44 -2.00
C VAL A 416 5.05 27.04 -1.91
N LEU A 417 5.08 26.40 -0.75
CA LEU A 417 4.47 25.08 -0.55
C LEU A 417 2.94 25.10 -0.74
N LEU A 418 2.27 26.17 -0.34
CA LEU A 418 0.84 26.35 -0.57
C LEU A 418 0.51 26.48 -2.07
N GLU A 419 1.40 27.06 -2.88
CA GLU A 419 1.22 27.07 -4.34
C GLU A 419 1.30 25.65 -4.93
N TYR A 420 2.17 24.79 -4.40
CA TYR A 420 2.29 23.40 -4.85
C TYR A 420 1.09 22.52 -4.52
N LEU A 421 0.17 22.95 -3.65
CA LEU A 421 -1.14 22.30 -3.48
C LEU A 421 -2.02 22.38 -4.74
N LYS A 422 -1.67 23.20 -5.73
CA LYS A 422 -2.37 23.32 -7.01
C LYS A 422 -1.65 22.61 -8.16
N ASP A 423 -0.57 21.89 -7.88
CA ASP A 423 0.21 21.20 -8.92
C ASP A 423 -0.64 20.16 -9.65
N PRO A 424 -0.55 20.04 -10.99
CA PRO A 424 -1.32 19.03 -11.73
C PRO A 424 -0.97 17.60 -11.32
N ASN A 425 0.25 17.35 -10.83
CA ASN A 425 0.69 16.04 -10.41
C ASN A 425 0.33 15.74 -8.94
N LEU A 426 -0.42 14.65 -8.74
CA LEU A 426 -0.87 14.19 -7.41
C LEU A 426 0.29 13.95 -6.42
N ASN A 427 1.42 13.42 -6.89
CA ASN A 427 2.57 13.18 -6.00
C ASN A 427 3.18 14.49 -5.49
N VAL A 428 3.20 15.54 -6.32
CA VAL A 428 3.69 16.87 -5.90
C VAL A 428 2.74 17.46 -4.86
N ARG A 429 1.42 17.42 -5.08
CA ARG A 429 0.43 17.89 -4.09
C ARG A 429 0.50 17.15 -2.76
N ALA A 430 0.59 15.82 -2.79
CA ALA A 430 0.74 14.99 -1.60
C ALA A 430 2.02 15.32 -0.81
N THR A 431 3.11 15.61 -1.53
CA THR A 431 4.41 15.98 -0.93
C THR A 431 4.38 17.38 -0.35
N ALA A 432 3.65 18.31 -0.98
CA ALA A 432 3.42 19.63 -0.45
C ALA A 432 2.65 19.55 0.87
N LEU A 433 1.56 18.77 0.94
CA LEU A 433 0.81 18.54 2.18
C LEU A 433 1.70 17.94 3.28
N TYR A 434 2.50 16.93 2.94
CA TYR A 434 3.45 16.33 3.86
C TYR A 434 4.51 17.33 4.38
N SER A 435 5.08 18.13 3.48
CA SER A 435 6.08 19.15 3.79
C SER A 435 5.53 20.27 4.66
N ILE A 436 4.30 20.73 4.38
CA ILE A 436 3.58 21.70 5.21
C ILE A 436 3.35 21.15 6.62
N GLY A 437 2.88 19.90 6.73
CA GLY A 437 2.68 19.25 8.03
C GLY A 437 3.97 19.16 8.84
N ARG A 438 5.11 18.88 8.19
CA ARG A 438 6.43 18.85 8.83
C ARG A 438 6.89 20.22 9.33
N LEU A 439 6.67 21.28 8.56
CA LEU A 439 7.06 22.64 8.95
C LEU A 439 6.25 23.15 10.16
N GLY A 440 5.09 22.57 10.43
CA GLY A 440 4.37 22.83 11.68
C GLY A 440 3.69 24.20 11.76
N ASN A 441 3.54 24.93 10.65
CA ASN A 441 2.92 26.26 10.66
C ASN A 441 1.38 26.18 10.66
N PRO A 442 0.69 26.54 11.75
CA PRO A 442 -0.77 26.41 11.85
C PRO A 442 -1.54 27.29 10.86
N ARG A 443 -0.91 28.33 10.28
CA ARG A 443 -1.55 29.18 9.26
C ARG A 443 -1.96 28.39 8.00
N ALA A 444 -1.38 27.20 7.79
CA ALA A 444 -1.72 26.34 6.67
C ALA A 444 -3.00 25.50 6.90
N ILE A 445 -3.58 25.47 8.10
CA ILE A 445 -4.77 24.67 8.40
C ILE A 445 -5.94 25.02 7.47
N GLN A 446 -6.28 26.31 7.33
CA GLN A 446 -7.39 26.74 6.46
C GLN A 446 -7.14 26.44 4.98
N PRO A 447 -5.95 26.78 4.41
CA PRO A 447 -5.61 26.35 3.05
C PRO A 447 -5.72 24.84 2.82
N ILE A 448 -5.29 24.01 3.77
CA ILE A 448 -5.39 22.55 3.65
C ILE A 448 -6.86 22.09 3.69
N LEU A 449 -7.68 22.64 4.59
CA LEU A 449 -9.13 22.34 4.64
C LEU A 449 -9.81 22.68 3.31
N SER A 450 -9.47 23.83 2.70
CA SER A 450 -9.97 24.19 1.36
C SER A 450 -9.49 23.24 0.27
N SER A 451 -8.24 22.76 0.33
CA SER A 451 -7.72 21.77 -0.62
C SER A 451 -8.46 20.43 -0.51
N VAL A 452 -8.72 19.93 0.70
CA VAL A 452 -9.48 18.69 0.94
C VAL A 452 -10.88 18.79 0.37
N ALA A 453 -11.58 19.90 0.63
CA ALA A 453 -12.96 20.09 0.18
C ALA A 453 -13.12 20.00 -1.34
N ASN A 454 -12.09 20.40 -2.11
CA ASN A 454 -12.11 20.42 -3.56
C ASN A 454 -11.41 19.22 -4.22
N SER A 455 -10.74 18.37 -3.44
CA SER A 455 -9.97 17.26 -4.00
C SER A 455 -10.87 16.10 -4.41
N GLN A 456 -10.67 15.60 -5.63
CA GLN A 456 -11.28 14.37 -6.16
C GLN A 456 -10.40 13.13 -5.91
N SER A 457 -9.28 13.27 -5.19
CA SER A 457 -8.36 12.17 -4.92
C SER A 457 -8.42 11.76 -3.46
N TRP A 458 -8.80 10.51 -3.19
CA TRP A 458 -8.71 9.96 -1.84
C TRP A 458 -7.29 10.06 -1.27
N TYR A 459 -6.29 9.81 -2.13
CA TYR A 459 -4.88 9.86 -1.74
C TYR A 459 -4.48 11.25 -1.23
N GLU A 460 -4.85 12.30 -1.95
CA GLU A 460 -4.61 13.69 -1.52
C GLU A 460 -5.33 14.04 -0.22
N GLN A 461 -6.62 13.67 -0.10
CA GLN A 461 -7.40 13.91 1.12
C GLN A 461 -6.77 13.23 2.35
N MET A 462 -6.27 11.99 2.20
CA MET A 462 -5.55 11.28 3.26
C MET A 462 -4.28 12.04 3.69
N TYR A 463 -3.48 12.54 2.75
CA TYR A 463 -2.27 13.33 3.07
C TYR A 463 -2.61 14.65 3.75
N ALA A 464 -3.67 15.30 3.30
CA ALA A 464 -4.13 16.54 3.89
C ALA A 464 -4.62 16.35 5.32
N TYR A 465 -5.34 15.27 5.62
CA TYR A 465 -5.69 14.92 6.99
C TYR A 465 -4.47 14.74 7.88
N LYS A 466 -3.47 13.97 7.42
CA LYS A 466 -2.22 13.76 8.17
C LYS A 466 -1.49 15.08 8.40
N ALA A 467 -1.47 15.96 7.41
CA ALA A 467 -0.89 17.30 7.54
C ALA A 467 -1.63 18.10 8.62
N LEU A 468 -2.98 18.16 8.56
CA LEU A 468 -3.80 18.82 9.58
C LEU A 468 -3.50 18.30 10.98
N ARG A 469 -3.47 16.97 11.18
CA ARG A 469 -3.13 16.36 12.48
C ARG A 469 -1.73 16.75 12.95
N SER A 470 -0.76 16.80 12.05
CA SER A 470 0.62 17.23 12.35
C SER A 470 0.70 18.71 12.77
N LEU A 471 -0.19 19.55 12.23
CA LEU A 471 -0.34 20.96 12.61
C LEU A 471 -1.13 21.16 13.93
N GLY A 472 -1.51 20.08 14.62
CA GLY A 472 -2.29 20.15 15.85
C GLY A 472 -3.78 20.43 15.63
N TRP A 473 -4.27 20.39 14.38
CA TRP A 473 -5.70 20.49 14.11
C TRP A 473 -6.44 19.29 14.69
N LYS A 474 -7.47 19.59 15.48
CA LYS A 474 -8.37 18.58 16.05
C LYS A 474 -9.70 18.64 15.33
N GLN A 475 -10.30 17.47 15.16
CA GLN A 475 -11.63 17.37 14.58
C GLN A 475 -12.66 18.07 15.47
N THR A 476 -13.44 18.95 14.85
CA THR A 476 -14.59 19.62 15.43
C THR A 476 -15.80 19.34 14.56
N LYS A 477 -16.98 19.27 15.19
CA LYS A 477 -18.23 19.19 14.43
C LYS A 477 -18.46 20.54 13.75
N SER A 478 -18.69 20.53 12.44
CA SER A 478 -19.25 21.68 11.73
C SER A 478 -20.66 21.91 12.27
N HIS A 479 -20.94 23.14 12.67
CA HIS A 479 -22.29 23.58 13.05
C HIS A 479 -23.19 23.74 11.84
#